data_AF-A0A1F8N954-F1
#
_entry.id   AF-A0A1F8N954-F1
#
_cell.length_a   1.000
_cell.length_b   1.000
_cell.length_c   1.000
_cell.angle_alpha   90.00
_cell.angle_beta   90.00
_cell.angle_gamma   90.00
#
_symmetry.space_group_name_H-M   'P 1'
#
loop_
_entity.id
_entity.type
_entity.pdbx_description
1 polymer ?
#
loop_
_entity_poly.entity_id
_entity_poly.type
_entity_poly.pdbx_seq_one_letter_code
_entity_poly.pdbx_strand_id
1 'polypeptide(L)'
;MRVLGVLVIILGIATLVFGILFIPQASAAKQKVADSLTAPVTLDTLDATYDNIDAKVDATPQNDPTYLMYFAQRTSLGLAKTNVGTARMVSTMGIINIIAGLGLVLAGFGLMRKSQSA
;
A
#
# COMPACT_ATOMS: atom_id res chain seq x y z
N MET A 1 13.33 -34.41 -9.71
CA MET A 1 12.34 -33.31 -9.61
C MET A 1 11.89 -33.01 -8.18
N ARG A 2 12.00 -33.95 -7.22
CA ARG A 2 11.58 -33.74 -5.82
C ARG A 2 12.24 -32.53 -5.13
N VAL A 3 13.56 -32.34 -5.29
CA VAL A 3 14.28 -31.19 -4.70
C VAL A 3 13.75 -29.85 -5.22
N LEU A 4 13.45 -29.78 -6.53
CA LEU A 4 12.91 -28.57 -7.15
C LEU A 4 11.49 -28.26 -6.65
N GLY A 5 10.64 -29.27 -6.45
CA GLY A 5 9.32 -29.10 -5.83
C GLY A 5 9.39 -28.61 -4.38
N VAL A 6 10.34 -29.13 -3.58
CA VAL A 6 10.57 -28.66 -2.20
C VAL A 6 11.03 -27.20 -2.17
N LEU A 7 11.96 -26.81 -3.05
CA LEU A 7 12.43 -25.42 -3.15
C LEU A 7 11.28 -24.46 -3.52
N VAL A 8 10.42 -24.85 -4.47
CA VAL A 8 9.25 -24.07 -4.89
C VAL A 8 8.25 -23.87 -3.74
N ILE A 9 8.04 -24.89 -2.90
CA ILE A 9 7.18 -24.78 -1.71
C ILE A 9 7.77 -23.84 -0.68
N ILE A 10 9.06 -23.96 -0.37
CA ILE A 10 9.74 -23.08 0.59
C ILE A 10 9.62 -21.62 0.13
N LEU A 11 9.84 -21.36 -1.16
CA LEU A 11 9.69 -20.03 -1.74
C LEU A 11 8.24 -19.52 -1.61
N GLY A 12 7.25 -20.38 -1.89
CA GLY A 12 5.83 -20.07 -1.72
C GLY A 12 5.44 -19.70 -0.28
N ILE A 13 5.93 -20.47 0.69
CA ILE A 13 5.72 -20.20 2.12
C ILE A 13 6.37 -18.86 2.51
N ALA A 14 7.60 -18.60 2.08
CA ALA A 14 8.27 -17.33 2.35
C ALA A 14 7.46 -16.14 1.81
N THR A 15 6.98 -16.21 0.56
CA THR A 15 6.13 -15.16 -0.02
C THR A 15 4.79 -14.98 0.73
N LEU A 16 4.21 -16.07 1.23
CA LEU A 16 3.00 -16.03 2.07
C LEU A 16 3.26 -15.30 3.40
N VAL A 17 4.36 -15.61 4.08
CA VAL A 17 4.75 -14.95 5.33
C VAL A 17 4.94 -13.45 5.09
N PHE A 18 5.66 -13.06 4.03
CA PHE A 18 5.79 -11.65 3.67
C PHE A 18 4.43 -11.00 3.38
N GLY A 19 3.56 -11.64 2.61
CA GLY A 19 2.22 -11.13 2.32
C GLY A 19 1.38 -10.90 3.58
N ILE A 20 1.39 -11.85 4.53
CA ILE A 20 0.68 -11.75 5.80
C ILE A 20 1.24 -10.62 6.67
N LEU A 21 2.56 -10.40 6.68
CA LEU A 21 3.19 -9.33 7.45
C LEU A 21 2.91 -7.93 6.87
N PHE A 22 2.75 -7.82 5.55
CA PHE A 22 2.49 -6.53 4.90
C PHE A 22 1.06 -6.00 5.12
N ILE A 23 0.06 -6.87 5.31
CA ILE A 23 -1.33 -6.46 5.56
C ILE A 23 -1.51 -5.63 6.84
N PRO A 24 -1.09 -6.09 8.03
CA PRO A 24 -1.23 -5.33 9.27
C PRO A 24 -0.32 -4.10 9.29
N GLN A 25 0.85 -4.13 8.63
CA GLN A 25 1.69 -2.93 8.47
C GLN A 25 1.00 -1.84 7.65
N ALA A 26 0.31 -2.23 6.56
CA ALA A 26 -0.49 -1.28 5.77
C ALA A 26 -1.68 -0.73 6.56
N SER A 27 -2.33 -1.55 7.41
CA SER A 27 -3.43 -1.10 8.27
C SER A 27 -2.94 -0.13 9.36
N ALA A 28 -1.81 -0.43 10.00
CA ALA A 28 -1.20 0.45 11.01
C ALA A 28 -0.71 1.78 10.42
N ALA A 29 -0.21 1.77 9.17
CA ALA A 29 0.15 2.99 8.46
C ALA A 29 -1.07 3.87 8.14
N LYS A 30 -2.20 3.27 7.73
CA LYS A 30 -3.47 4.01 7.54
C LYS A 30 -3.99 4.60 8.85
N GLN A 31 -3.92 3.85 9.96
CA GLN A 31 -4.30 4.35 11.28
C GLN A 31 -3.42 5.51 11.73
N LYS A 32 -2.09 5.40 11.63
CA LYS A 32 -1.19 6.50 12.00
C LYS A 32 -1.41 7.77 11.19
N VAL A 33 -1.74 7.65 9.90
CA VAL A 33 -2.08 8.81 9.07
C VAL A 33 -3.43 9.41 9.48
N ALA A 34 -4.42 8.59 9.81
CA ALA A 34 -5.71 9.04 10.35
C ALA A 34 -5.54 9.73 11.71
N ASP A 35 -4.69 9.20 12.60
CA ASP A 35 -4.44 9.75 13.93
C ASP A 35 -3.60 11.06 13.89
N SER A 36 -2.74 11.21 12.88
CA SER A 36 -1.93 12.42 12.70
C SER A 36 -2.71 13.59 12.08
N LEU A 37 -3.89 13.32 11.53
CA LEU A 37 -4.84 14.32 11.04
C LEU A 37 -5.86 14.59 12.15
N THR A 38 -5.69 15.69 12.88
CA THR A 38 -6.53 16.09 14.04
C THR A 38 -7.99 16.45 13.69
N ALA A 39 -8.40 16.24 12.44
CA ALA A 39 -9.78 16.25 11.99
C ALA A 39 -10.01 15.02 11.09
N PRO A 40 -11.17 14.35 11.15
CA PRO A 40 -11.44 13.15 10.39
C PRO A 40 -11.67 13.52 8.92
N VAL A 41 -10.60 13.85 8.21
CA VAL A 41 -10.60 13.88 6.75
C VAL A 41 -10.55 12.42 6.35
N THR A 42 -11.73 11.82 6.22
CA THR A 42 -11.88 10.50 5.58
C THR A 42 -11.17 10.54 4.22
N LEU A 43 -10.62 9.40 3.79
CA LEU A 43 -9.96 9.27 2.47
C LEU A 43 -10.79 9.87 1.33
N ASP A 44 -12.11 9.79 1.45
CA ASP A 44 -13.10 10.29 0.49
C ASP A 44 -13.19 11.83 0.44
N THR A 45 -12.77 12.52 1.52
CA THR A 45 -12.75 13.98 1.61
C THR A 45 -11.35 14.57 1.43
N LEU A 46 -10.29 13.75 1.47
CA LEU A 46 -8.91 14.20 1.31
C LEU A 46 -8.64 14.74 -0.10
N ASP A 47 -9.14 14.05 -1.13
CA ASP A 47 -9.02 14.51 -2.52
C ASP A 47 -9.77 15.82 -2.73
N ALA A 48 -11.02 15.90 -2.27
CA ALA A 48 -11.82 17.13 -2.37
C ALA A 48 -11.20 18.31 -1.61
N THR A 49 -10.59 18.06 -0.45
CA THR A 49 -9.90 19.10 0.34
C THR A 49 -8.60 19.53 -0.34
N TYR A 50 -7.83 18.59 -0.89
CA TYR A 50 -6.64 18.89 -1.66
C TYR A 50 -6.99 19.76 -2.87
N ASP A 51 -7.97 19.36 -3.69
CA ASP A 51 -8.38 20.09 -4.89
C ASP A 51 -8.90 21.49 -4.56
N ASN A 52 -9.59 21.65 -3.42
CA ASN A 52 -10.03 22.97 -2.94
C ASN A 52 -8.85 23.90 -2.59
N ILE A 53 -7.83 23.37 -1.89
CA ILE A 53 -6.63 24.14 -1.52
C ILE A 53 -5.74 24.39 -2.75
N ASP A 54 -5.65 23.43 -3.66
CA ASP A 54 -4.93 23.54 -4.94
C ASP A 54 -5.47 24.71 -5.75
N ALA A 55 -6.80 24.76 -5.92
CA ALA A 55 -7.48 25.87 -6.59
C ALA A 55 -7.27 27.21 -5.88
N LYS A 56 -7.18 27.24 -4.54
CA LYS A 56 -6.87 28.46 -3.78
C LYS A 56 -5.43 28.91 -3.97
N VAL A 57 -4.46 27.99 -4.01
CA VAL A 57 -3.06 28.33 -4.32
C VAL A 57 -2.95 28.95 -5.70
N ASP A 58 -3.62 28.35 -6.71
CA ASP A 58 -3.57 28.84 -8.08
C ASP A 58 -4.30 30.18 -8.27
N ALA A 59 -5.36 30.43 -7.49
CA ALA A 59 -6.09 31.69 -7.51
C ALA A 59 -5.45 32.80 -6.66
N THR A 60 -4.52 32.48 -5.75
CA THR A 60 -3.90 33.45 -4.85
C THR A 60 -2.59 33.98 -5.45
N PRO A 61 -2.43 35.31 -5.63
CA PRO A 61 -1.17 35.88 -6.09
C PRO A 61 -0.03 35.54 -5.14
N GLN A 62 1.16 35.21 -5.67
CA GLN A 62 2.34 34.84 -4.85
C GLN A 62 2.78 35.92 -3.85
N ASN A 63 2.41 37.18 -4.11
CA ASN A 63 2.72 38.32 -3.25
C ASN A 63 1.75 38.48 -2.08
N ASP A 64 0.67 37.69 -2.02
CA ASP A 64 -0.29 37.71 -0.93
C ASP A 64 0.24 36.89 0.26
N PRO A 65 0.25 37.41 1.49
CA PRO A 65 0.68 36.66 2.67
C PRO A 65 -0.13 35.37 2.92
N THR A 66 -1.35 35.28 2.40
CA THR A 66 -2.18 34.05 2.47
C THR A 66 -1.71 32.94 1.53
N TYR A 67 -0.93 33.27 0.49
CA TYR A 67 -0.36 32.28 -0.45
C TYR A 67 0.50 31.25 0.26
N LEU A 68 1.40 31.71 1.16
CA LEU A 68 2.29 30.84 1.93
C LEU A 68 1.52 29.85 2.81
N MET A 69 0.38 30.29 3.35
CA MET A 69 -0.49 29.44 4.16
C MET A 69 -1.17 28.36 3.32
N TYR A 70 -1.77 28.72 2.18
CA TYR A 70 -2.40 27.74 1.28
C TYR A 70 -1.37 26.79 0.67
N PHE A 71 -0.17 27.27 0.34
CA PHE A 71 0.92 26.45 -0.17
C PHE A 71 1.40 25.41 0.85
N ALA A 72 1.54 25.82 2.12
CA ALA A 72 1.89 24.89 3.21
C ALA A 72 0.80 23.82 3.41
N GLN A 73 -0.48 24.21 3.33
CA GLN A 73 -1.62 23.28 3.40
C GLN A 73 -1.66 22.32 2.22
N ARG A 74 -1.43 22.80 0.99
CA ARG A 74 -1.31 21.94 -0.21
C ARG A 74 -0.21 20.90 -0.02
N THR A 75 0.93 21.33 0.51
CA THR A 75 2.08 20.45 0.74
C THR A 75 1.77 19.37 1.77
N SER A 76 1.18 19.72 2.92
CA SER A 76 0.84 18.75 3.96
C SER A 76 -0.24 17.76 3.51
N LEU A 77 -1.27 18.22 2.78
CA LEU A 77 -2.30 17.38 2.20
C LEU A 77 -1.74 16.47 1.10
N GLY A 78 -0.79 16.97 0.28
CA GLY A 78 -0.10 16.17 -0.73
C GLY A 78 0.74 15.05 -0.13
N LEU A 79 1.43 15.32 0.99
CA LEU A 79 2.14 14.30 1.76
C LEU A 79 1.18 13.27 2.36
N ALA A 80 0.04 13.71 2.90
CA ALA A 80 -0.99 12.82 3.41
C ALA A 80 -1.54 11.89 2.31
N LYS A 81 -1.84 12.44 1.13
CA LYS A 81 -2.31 11.68 -0.05
C LYS A 81 -1.28 10.65 -0.51
N THR A 82 0.01 11.01 -0.49
CA THR A 82 1.11 10.10 -0.84
C THR A 82 1.26 8.97 0.18
N ASN A 83 1.19 9.28 1.48
CA ASN A 83 1.26 8.27 2.55
C ASN A 83 0.09 7.29 2.49
N VAL A 84 -1.11 7.80 2.25
CA VAL A 84 -2.32 7.01 1.98
C VAL A 84 -2.13 6.10 0.77
N GLY A 85 -1.65 6.65 -0.34
CA GLY A 85 -1.41 5.89 -1.58
C GLY A 85 -0.40 4.77 -1.34
N THR A 86 0.68 5.07 -0.62
CA THR A 86 1.70 4.09 -0.23
C THR A 86 1.11 2.99 0.65
N ALA A 87 0.30 3.33 1.65
CA ALA A 87 -0.36 2.34 2.49
C ALA A 87 -1.36 1.47 1.71
N ARG A 88 -2.07 2.02 0.72
CA ARG A 88 -2.93 1.25 -0.19
C ARG A 88 -2.10 0.31 -1.07
N MET A 89 -1.00 0.80 -1.64
CA MET A 89 -0.07 -0.01 -2.44
C MET A 89 0.52 -1.18 -1.65
N VAL A 90 0.99 -0.93 -0.41
CA VAL A 90 1.53 -2.00 0.45
C VAL A 90 0.45 -3.05 0.76
N SER A 91 -0.78 -2.62 1.03
CA SER A 91 -1.90 -3.55 1.24
C SER A 91 -2.18 -4.40 -0.01
N THR A 92 -2.22 -3.78 -1.20
CA THR A 92 -2.42 -4.50 -2.47
C THR A 92 -1.28 -5.48 -2.76
N MET A 93 -0.02 -5.07 -2.54
CA MET A 93 1.14 -5.96 -2.70
C MET A 93 1.12 -7.13 -1.72
N GLY A 94 0.67 -6.90 -0.47
CA GLY A 94 0.45 -7.97 0.51
C GLY A 94 -0.54 -9.03 0.01
N ILE A 95 -1.66 -8.59 -0.57
CA ILE A 95 -2.67 -9.49 -1.17
C ILE A 95 -2.10 -10.26 -2.36
N ILE A 96 -1.39 -9.59 -3.27
CA ILE A 96 -0.75 -10.24 -4.43
C ILE A 96 0.26 -11.29 -3.98
N ASN A 97 1.07 -10.99 -2.97
CA ASN A 97 2.05 -11.93 -2.42
C ASN A 97 1.39 -13.17 -1.80
N ILE A 98 0.22 -13.02 -1.17
CA ILE A 98 -0.56 -14.16 -0.65
C ILE A 98 -1.03 -15.04 -1.81
N ILE A 99 -1.61 -14.44 -2.87
CA ILE A 99 -2.11 -15.18 -4.03
C ILE A 99 -0.95 -15.91 -4.73
N ALA A 100 0.16 -15.21 -4.97
CA ALA A 100 1.35 -15.77 -5.59
C ALA A 100 1.94 -16.90 -4.73
N GLY A 101 2.04 -16.70 -3.41
CA GLY A 101 2.55 -17.71 -2.48
C GLY A 101 1.71 -18.97 -2.44
N LEU A 102 0.37 -18.84 -2.41
CA LEU A 102 -0.54 -19.99 -2.52
C LEU A 102 -0.36 -20.72 -3.86
N GLY A 103 -0.23 -19.98 -4.97
CA GLY A 103 0.02 -20.54 -6.29
C GLY A 103 1.34 -21.33 -6.35
N LEU A 104 2.41 -20.80 -5.77
CA LEU A 104 3.71 -21.48 -5.67
C LEU A 104 3.63 -22.76 -4.82
N VAL A 105 2.94 -22.72 -3.68
CA VAL A 105 2.77 -23.91 -2.82
C VAL A 105 2.02 -25.01 -3.59
N LEU A 106 0.93 -24.67 -4.28
CA LEU A 106 0.17 -25.62 -5.09
C LEU A 106 0.99 -26.18 -6.26
N ALA A 107 1.73 -25.33 -6.97
CA ALA A 107 2.59 -25.74 -8.08
C ALA A 107 3.72 -26.68 -7.60
N GLY A 108 4.33 -26.38 -6.45
CA GLY A 108 5.34 -27.24 -5.84
C GLY A 108 4.76 -28.60 -5.43
N PHE A 109 3.53 -28.64 -4.91
CA PHE A 109 2.83 -29.90 -4.61
C PHE A 109 2.55 -30.73 -5.87
N GLY A 110 2.10 -30.07 -6.95
CA GLY A 110 1.88 -30.71 -8.25
C GLY A 110 3.16 -31.30 -8.85
N LEU A 111 4.28 -30.58 -8.75
CA LEU A 111 5.60 -31.04 -9.19
C LEU A 111 6.08 -32.27 -8.42
N MET A 112 5.86 -32.32 -7.10
CA MET A 112 6.23 -33.48 -6.28
C MET A 112 5.38 -34.70 -6.61
N ARG A 113 4.07 -34.52 -6.83
CA ARG A 113 3.16 -35.62 -7.22
C ARG A 113 3.52 -36.19 -8.60
N LYS A 114 3.84 -35.33 -9.57
CA LYS A 114 4.32 -35.77 -10.89
C LYS A 114 5.65 -36.56 -10.82
N SER A 115 6.53 -36.19 -9.89
CA SER A 115 7.79 -36.91 -9.65
C SER A 115 7.65 -38.25 -8.92
N GLN A 116 6.45 -38.62 -8.45
CA GLN A 116 6.17 -39.93 -7.85
C GLN A 116 5.47 -40.89 -8.83
N SER A 117 4.83 -40.36 -9.89
CA SER A 117 4.19 -41.17 -10.94
C SER A 117 5.12 -41.50 -12.13
N ALA A 118 6.37 -41.04 -12.10
CA ALA A 118 7.44 -41.42 -13.02
C ALA A 118 8.49 -42.20 -12.24
#